data_AF-A0A0M2DWZ6-F1
#
_entry.id   AF-A0A0M2DWZ6-F1
#
_cell.length_a   1.000
_cell.length_b   1.000
_cell.length_c   1.000
_cell.angle_alpha   90.00
_cell.angle_beta   90.00
_cell.angle_gamma   90.00
#
_symmetry.space_group_name_H-M   'P 1'
#
loop_
_entity.id
_entity.type
_entity.pdbx_description
1 polymer ?
#
loop_
_entity_poly.entity_id
_entity_poly.type
_entity_poly.pdbx_seq_one_letter_code
_entity_poly.pdbx_strand_id
1 'polypeptide(L)' 'MQNDLPTHYLAARDHLVQLAMTPGWWHYSRHRALELEEESVTHGHGLWPGMREAVRAELKRLGFKPRPSDL' A
#
# COMPACT_ATOMS: atom_id res chain seq x y z
N MET A 1 20.35 -6.09 -9.86
CA MET A 1 19.69 -4.87 -10.35
C MET A 1 18.85 -4.31 -9.21
N GLN A 2 19.28 -3.21 -8.58
CA GLN A 2 18.40 -2.44 -7.70
C GLN A 2 17.34 -1.84 -8.60
N ASN A 3 16.14 -2.42 -8.59
CA ASN A 3 14.97 -1.79 -9.21
C ASN A 3 14.60 -0.62 -8.29
N ASP A 4 15.21 0.54 -8.52
CA ASP A 4 14.78 1.76 -7.87
C ASP A 4 13.33 2.02 -8.29
N LEU A 5 12.41 1.76 -7.35
CA LEU A 5 11.00 2.04 -7.55
C LEU A 5 10.83 3.54 -7.78
N PRO A 6 9.93 3.96 -8.70
CA PRO A 6 9.71 5.37 -8.95
C PRO A 6 9.34 6.13 -7.67
N THR A 7 9.77 7.39 -7.55
CA THR A 7 9.52 8.20 -6.34
C THR A 7 8.02 8.29 -5.99
N HIS A 8 7.14 8.36 -7.00
CA HIS A 8 5.70 8.37 -6.79
C HIS A 8 5.17 7.04 -6.22
N TYR A 9 5.76 5.91 -6.61
CA TYR A 9 5.45 4.59 -6.05
C TYR A 9 5.76 4.56 -4.55
N LEU A 10 6.97 4.97 -4.18
CA LEU A 10 7.41 4.98 -2.79
C LEU A 10 6.54 5.94 -1.95
N ALA A 11 6.24 7.13 -2.48
CA ALA A 11 5.37 8.09 -1.80
C ALA A 11 3.95 7.55 -1.58
N ALA A 12 3.35 6.88 -2.57
CA ALA A 12 2.03 6.28 -2.44
C ALA A 12 2.03 5.15 -1.41
N ARG A 13 3.04 4.27 -1.44
CA ARG A 13 3.22 3.22 -0.42
C ARG A 13 3.28 3.82 0.98
N ASP A 14 4.15 4.80 1.19
CA ASP A 14 4.39 5.39 2.50
C ASP A 14 3.13 6.11 3.02
N HIS A 15 2.40 6.78 2.14
CA HIS A 15 1.12 7.39 2.48
C HIS A 15 0.08 6.34 2.91
N LEU A 16 -0.04 5.22 2.19
CA LEU A 16 -0.96 4.14 2.54
C LEU A 16 -0.55 3.46 3.86
N VAL A 17 0.74 3.31 4.13
CA VAL A 17 1.26 2.79 5.40
C VAL A 17 0.87 3.72 6.55
N GLN A 18 1.06 5.04 6.40
CA GLN A 18 0.63 6.02 7.40
C GLN A 18 -0.88 5.95 7.65
N LEU A 19 -1.69 5.84 6.59
CA LEU A 19 -3.14 5.66 6.72
C LEU A 19 -3.48 4.37 7.46
N ALA A 20 -2.84 3.24 7.13
CA ALA A 20 -3.09 1.97 7.80
C ALA A 20 -2.77 2.01 9.29
N MET A 21 -1.73 2.77 9.68
CA MET A 21 -1.35 2.98 11.08
C MET A 21 -2.25 3.97 11.81
N THR A 22 -3.08 4.73 11.10
CA THR A 22 -4.05 5.66 11.69
C THR A 22 -5.30 4.88 12.14
N PRO A 23 -5.73 4.97 13.42
CA PRO A 23 -6.90 4.23 13.91
C PRO A 23 -8.16 4.50 13.07
N GLY A 24 -8.86 3.44 12.65
CA GLY A 24 -10.08 3.53 11.82
C GLY A 24 -9.85 3.69 10.31
N TRP A 25 -8.60 3.83 9.85
CA TRP A 25 -8.27 4.02 8.43
C TRP A 25 -7.70 2.76 7.76
N TRP A 26 -7.56 1.68 8.51
CA TRP A 26 -7.00 0.42 8.04
C TRP A 26 -7.73 -0.16 6.82
N HIS A 27 -9.07 -0.27 6.90
CA HIS A 27 -9.87 -0.79 5.78
C HIS A 27 -9.73 0.08 4.54
N TYR A 28 -9.75 1.41 4.71
CA TYR A 28 -9.57 2.36 3.63
C TYR A 28 -8.21 2.20 2.96
N SER A 29 -7.12 2.15 3.74
CA SER A 29 -5.76 1.97 3.22
C SER A 29 -5.65 0.67 2.40
N ARG A 30 -6.19 -0.44 2.90
CA ARG A 30 -6.20 -1.71 2.17
C ARG A 30 -6.99 -1.66 0.88
N HIS A 31 -8.17 -1.06 0.90
CA HIS A 31 -9.01 -0.90 -0.28
C HIS A 31 -8.29 -0.04 -1.33
N ARG A 32 -7.72 1.10 -0.91
CA ARG A 32 -7.02 2.01 -1.82
C ARG A 32 -5.75 1.40 -2.42
N ALA A 33 -5.03 0.58 -1.66
CA ALA A 33 -3.88 -0.17 -2.18
C ALA A 33 -4.28 -1.19 -3.27
N LEU A 34 -5.45 -1.83 -3.11
CA LEU A 34 -6.01 -2.73 -4.12
C LEU A 34 -6.44 -1.97 -5.38
N GLU A 35 -7.17 -0.86 -5.22
CA GLU A 35 -7.61 -0.03 -6.35
C GLU A 35 -6.43 0.46 -7.20
N LEU A 36 -5.34 0.92 -6.60
CA LEU A 36 -4.15 1.36 -7.35
C LEU A 36 -3.51 0.21 -8.14
N GLU A 37 -3.48 -0.98 -7.54
CA GLU A 37 -2.99 -2.18 -8.21
C GLU A 37 -3.89 -2.57 -9.39
N GLU A 38 -5.21 -2.50 -9.23
CA GLU A 38 -6.18 -2.73 -10.32
C GLU A 38 -6.11 -1.65 -11.41
N GLU A 39 -6.03 -0.37 -11.04
CA GLU A 39 -5.86 0.77 -11.97
C GLU A 39 -4.63 0.56 -12.86
N SER A 40 -3.54 -0.02 -12.32
CA SER A 40 -2.32 -0.33 -13.06
C SER A 40 -2.50 -1.42 -14.11
N VAL A 41 -3.34 -2.41 -13.80
CA VAL A 41 -3.67 -3.51 -14.71
C VAL A 41 -4.62 -3.03 -15.80
N THR A 42 -5.64 -2.23 -15.43
CA THR A 42 -6.69 -1.77 -16.36
C THR A 42 -6.21 -0.68 -17.32
N HIS A 43 -5.40 0.28 -16.86
CA HIS A 43 -4.96 1.41 -17.68
C HIS A 43 -3.60 1.20 -18.35
N GLY A 44 -3.00 0.00 -18.24
CA GLY A 44 -1.81 -0.40 -19.01
C GLY A 44 -0.50 0.34 -18.68
N HIS A 45 -0.51 1.28 -17.74
CA HIS A 45 0.69 2.04 -17.36
C HIS A 45 1.57 1.30 -16.35
N GLY A 46 1.09 0.24 -15.70
CA GLY A 46 1.91 -0.59 -14.80
C GLY A 46 2.60 0.21 -13.69
N LEU A 47 1.96 1.29 -13.21
CA LEU A 47 2.58 2.25 -12.28
C LEU A 47 2.59 1.77 -10.84
N TRP A 48 1.66 0.89 -10.44
CA TRP A 48 1.49 0.43 -9.06
C TRP A 48 1.47 -1.11 -8.89
N PRO A 49 2.24 -1.91 -9.65
CA PRO A 49 2.23 -3.36 -9.52
C PRO A 49 2.68 -3.76 -8.12
N GLY A 50 1.94 -4.67 -7.49
CA GLY A 50 2.29 -5.17 -6.16
C GLY A 50 2.14 -4.15 -5.04
N MET A 51 1.46 -3.01 -5.25
CA MET A 51 1.32 -1.95 -4.23
C MET A 51 0.74 -2.50 -2.92
N ARG A 52 -0.26 -3.39 -3.01
CA ARG A 52 -0.85 -4.07 -1.85
C ARG A 52 0.18 -4.86 -1.05
N GLU A 53 1.03 -5.63 -1.72
CA GLU A 53 2.08 -6.40 -1.06
C GLU A 53 3.21 -5.51 -0.54
N ALA A 54 3.55 -4.42 -1.23
CA ALA A 54 4.55 -3.46 -0.77
C ALA A 54 4.11 -2.77 0.54
N VAL A 55 2.86 -2.33 0.63
CA VAL A 55 2.27 -1.77 1.86
C VAL A 55 2.27 -2.83 2.97
N ARG A 56 1.86 -4.07 2.67
CA ARG A 56 1.85 -5.17 3.65
C ARG A 56 3.25 -5.50 4.17
N ALA A 57 4.25 -5.55 3.30
CA ALA A 57 5.63 -5.82 3.66
C ALA A 57 6.19 -4.71 4.57
N GLU A 58 5.86 -3.46 4.27
CA GLU A 58 6.31 -2.31 5.06
C GLU A 58 5.65 -2.28 6.45
N LEU A 59 4.34 -2.53 6.53
CA LEU A 59 3.65 -2.67 7.82
C LEU A 59 4.21 -3.82 8.65
N LYS A 60 4.55 -4.95 8.01
CA LYS A 60 5.21 -6.08 8.67
C LYS A 60 6.61 -5.68 9.17
N ARG A 61 7.38 -4.93 8.39
CA ARG A 61 8.71 -4.40 8.76
C ARG A 61 8.61 -3.46 9.97
N LEU A 62 7.56 -2.65 10.04
CA LEU A 62 7.26 -1.76 11.17
C LEU A 62 6.65 -2.49 12.38
N GLY A 63 6.37 -3.79 12.27
CA GLY A 63 5.73 -4.57 13.33
C GLY A 63 4.28 -4.16 13.60
N PHE A 64 3.65 -3.45 12.67
CA PHE A 64 2.27 -2.99 12.82
C PHE A 64 1.31 -4.18 12.83
N LYS A 65 0.38 -4.17 13.78
CA LYS A 65 -0.75 -5.11 13.85
C LYS A 65 -2.04 -4.28 13.89
N PRO A 66 -2.96 -4.46 12.92
CA PRO A 66 -4.26 -3.80 12.95
C PRO A 66 -5.02 -4.22 14.22
N ARG A 67 -5.86 -3.33 14.74
CA ARG A 67 -6.67 -3.64 15.92
C ARG A 67 -7.75 -4.65 15.52
N PRO A 68 -8.25 -5.47 16.45
CA PRO A 68 -9.33 -6.43 16.16
C PRO A 68 -10.61 -5.78 15.61
N SER A 69 -10.87 -4.52 15.97
CA SER A 69 -11.99 -3.72 15.44
C SER A 69 -11.84 -3.34 13.97
N ASP A 70 -10.64 -3.48 13.42
CA ASP A 70 -10.28 -3.17 12.04
C ASP A 70 -10.05 -4.47 11.21
N LEU A 71 -10.31 -5.67 11.74
CA LEU A 71 -10.15 -6.94 11.01
C LEU A 71 -11.46 -7.36 10.34
#